data_AF-A0A3M9ZNA2-F1
#
_entry.id   AF-A0A3M9ZNA2-F1
#
_cell.length_a   1.000
_cell.length_b   1.000
_cell.length_c   1.000
_cell.angle_alpha   90.00
_cell.angle_beta   90.00
_cell.angle_gamma   90.00
#
_symmetry.space_group_name_H-M   'P 1'
#
loop_
_entity.id
_entity.type
_entity.pdbx_description
1 polymer ?
#
loop_
_entity_poly.entity_id
_entity_poly.type
_entity_poly.pdbx_seq_one_letter_code
_entity_poly.pdbx_strand_id
1 'polypeptide(L)'
;MANERPARFTPPAPRPAGVPRMIIGPNAVILGYVLKSIPNSDFSMKTFGDRLRLQKIVYMVEAFGVYLGYDFSWYLRGPYCTNLARAGFELEQIMDRIPDGDGVKFLEKDIQKKFDRCVGFIASVMDRHDDLDKLEIAASIHILAKTSNASKQDIFERVVSKMPKSEARRADLLALCEKMWDGLSAHSLLSDKKNGQSGPGEPRKTPKREKYSIKAVPESIGEIKDAMIEKQQYGDAALAVTLKDIYEHNQDLEPNDEPAFTQRPSHVAQLVSDTKRNEILTYVTRQYW
;
A
#
# COMPACT_ATOMS: atom_id res chain seq x y z
N MET A 1 -27.06 40.06 -6.40
CA MET A 1 -26.60 38.66 -6.43
C MET A 1 -25.76 38.47 -7.68
N ALA A 2 -24.43 38.42 -7.54
CA ALA A 2 -23.52 38.27 -8.66
C ALA A 2 -23.43 36.79 -9.04
N ASN A 3 -23.64 36.50 -10.32
CA ASN A 3 -23.69 35.16 -10.89
C ASN A 3 -22.26 34.76 -11.29
N GLU A 4 -21.52 34.10 -10.40
CA GLU A 4 -20.18 33.59 -10.71
C GLU A 4 -20.28 32.45 -11.72
N ARG A 5 -19.78 32.68 -12.93
CA ARG A 5 -19.67 31.65 -13.96
C ARG A 5 -18.59 30.64 -13.54
N PRO A 6 -18.82 29.33 -13.62
CA PRO A 6 -17.81 28.33 -13.30
C PRO A 6 -16.60 28.50 -14.22
N ALA A 7 -15.40 28.42 -13.63
CA ALA A 7 -14.13 28.52 -14.34
C ALA A 7 -14.10 27.56 -15.53
N ARG A 8 -13.90 28.11 -16.74
CA ARG A 8 -13.77 27.31 -17.96
C ARG A 8 -12.51 26.47 -17.89
N PHE A 9 -12.64 25.18 -18.18
CA PHE A 9 -11.53 24.26 -18.35
C PHE A 9 -10.64 24.71 -19.52
N THR A 10 -9.46 25.25 -19.23
CA THR A 10 -8.42 25.51 -20.23
C THR A 10 -7.58 24.25 -20.43
N PRO A 11 -7.48 23.72 -21.67
CA PRO A 11 -6.60 22.59 -21.93
C PRO A 11 -5.13 22.98 -21.70
N PRO A 12 -4.30 22.09 -21.16
CA PRO A 12 -2.90 22.37 -20.88
C PRO A 12 -2.10 22.55 -22.17
N ALA A 13 -0.97 23.24 -22.04
CA ALA A 13 0.00 23.39 -23.12
C ALA A 13 0.45 22.01 -23.65
N PRO A 14 0.67 21.87 -24.97
CA PRO A 14 1.11 20.62 -25.56
C PRO A 14 2.46 20.18 -25.00
N ARG A 15 2.60 18.88 -24.70
CA ARG A 15 3.85 18.30 -24.18
C ARG A 15 4.95 18.29 -25.26
N PRO A 16 6.24 18.39 -24.87
CA PRO A 16 7.35 18.28 -25.80
C PRO A 16 7.36 16.94 -26.54
N ALA A 17 7.69 16.98 -27.83
CA ALA A 17 7.73 15.79 -28.68
C ALA A 17 8.77 14.78 -28.18
N GLY A 18 8.40 13.49 -28.13
CA GLY A 18 9.32 12.38 -27.82
C GLY A 18 9.20 11.76 -26.43
N VAL A 19 8.36 12.30 -25.53
CA VAL A 19 8.08 11.64 -24.24
C VAL A 19 7.01 10.56 -24.45
N PRO A 20 7.29 9.27 -24.15
CA PRO A 20 6.30 8.20 -24.24
C PRO A 20 5.08 8.56 -23.39
N ARG A 21 3.87 8.44 -23.95
CA ARG A 21 2.65 8.60 -23.16
C ARG A 21 2.58 7.45 -22.15
N MET A 22 2.83 7.77 -20.88
CA MET A 22 2.51 6.81 -19.83
C MET A 22 1.00 6.63 -19.82
N ILE A 23 0.58 5.38 -19.98
CA ILE A 23 -0.80 4.98 -19.95
C ILE A 23 -1.29 5.10 -18.50
N ILE A 24 -2.25 5.99 -18.25
CA ILE A 24 -2.80 6.23 -16.91
C ILE A 24 -3.94 5.24 -16.67
N GLY A 25 -3.81 4.34 -15.71
CA GLY A 25 -4.87 3.40 -15.36
C GLY A 25 -6.07 4.08 -14.66
N PRO A 26 -7.30 3.53 -14.80
CA PRO A 26 -8.46 4.02 -14.05
C PRO A 26 -8.28 3.95 -12.52
N ASN A 27 -7.44 3.03 -12.05
CA ASN A 27 -7.10 2.88 -10.63
C ASN A 27 -6.35 4.10 -10.09
N ALA A 28 -5.51 4.77 -10.90
CA ALA A 28 -4.81 5.98 -10.49
C ALA A 28 -5.79 7.10 -10.14
N VAL A 29 -6.88 7.26 -10.91
CA VAL A 29 -7.90 8.27 -10.64
C VAL A 29 -8.62 8.01 -9.31
N ILE A 30 -9.01 6.76 -9.05
CA ILE A 30 -9.67 6.37 -7.79
C ILE A 30 -8.72 6.61 -6.61
N LEU A 31 -7.46 6.21 -6.76
CA LEU A 31 -6.43 6.43 -5.75
C LEU A 31 -6.26 7.92 -5.41
N GLY A 32 -6.25 8.80 -6.40
CA GLY A 32 -6.17 10.25 -6.18
C GLY A 32 -7.29 10.80 -5.31
N TYR A 33 -8.53 10.37 -5.58
CA TYR A 33 -9.68 10.76 -4.76
C TYR A 33 -9.60 10.21 -3.33
N VAL A 34 -9.19 8.95 -3.16
CA VAL A 34 -9.03 8.34 -1.83
C VAL A 34 -8.00 9.11 -1.02
N LEU A 35 -6.84 9.43 -1.61
CA LEU A 35 -5.79 10.18 -0.92
C LEU A 35 -6.26 11.58 -0.54
N LYS A 36 -6.85 12.34 -1.46
CA LYS A 36 -7.37 13.70 -1.16
C LYS A 36 -8.41 13.74 -0.05
N SER A 37 -9.08 12.64 0.25
CA SER A 37 -10.05 12.54 1.36
C SER A 37 -9.40 12.20 2.71
N ILE A 38 -8.09 11.95 2.77
CA ILE A 38 -7.35 11.64 3.99
C ILE A 38 -6.54 12.89 4.40
N PRO A 39 -6.67 13.40 5.64
CA PRO A 39 -5.84 14.51 6.13
C PRO A 39 -4.34 14.16 6.13
N ASN A 40 -3.49 15.17 5.94
CA ASN A 40 -2.01 15.02 5.96
C ASN A 40 -1.47 13.96 4.97
N SER A 41 -2.21 13.69 3.89
CA SER A 41 -1.89 12.69 2.88
C SER A 41 -1.20 13.28 1.64
N ASP A 42 -0.53 14.43 1.80
CA ASP A 42 0.15 15.14 0.71
C ASP A 42 0.89 14.16 -0.19
N PHE A 43 0.39 14.06 -1.43
CA PHE A 43 0.79 13.03 -2.35
C PHE A 43 1.98 13.49 -3.18
N SER A 44 3.03 12.66 -3.18
CA SER A 44 4.15 12.77 -4.10
C SER A 44 4.78 11.39 -4.31
N MET A 45 5.56 11.22 -5.38
CA MET A 45 6.38 10.03 -5.60
C MET A 45 7.89 10.37 -5.66
N LYS A 46 8.26 11.62 -5.40
CA LYS A 46 9.61 12.17 -5.55
C LYS A 46 10.63 11.50 -4.63
N THR A 47 10.31 11.37 -3.34
CA THR A 47 11.24 10.81 -2.35
C THR A 47 10.87 9.38 -1.97
N PHE A 48 11.81 8.68 -1.34
CA PHE A 48 11.53 7.37 -0.73
C PHE A 48 10.45 7.46 0.34
N GLY A 49 10.46 8.53 1.16
CA GLY A 49 9.47 8.78 2.20
C GLY A 49 8.06 8.93 1.63
N ASP A 50 7.91 9.66 0.52
CA ASP A 50 6.59 9.86 -0.10
C ASP A 50 6.02 8.55 -0.64
N ARG A 51 6.85 7.75 -1.30
CA ARG A 51 6.47 6.41 -1.78
C ARG A 51 6.12 5.49 -0.63
N LEU A 52 6.88 5.52 0.47
CA LEU A 52 6.60 4.73 1.65
C LEU A 52 5.27 5.14 2.28
N ARG A 53 5.00 6.45 2.41
CA ARG A 53 3.74 6.99 2.93
C ARG A 53 2.55 6.48 2.12
N LEU A 54 2.62 6.56 0.78
CA LEU A 54 1.57 6.01 -0.10
C LEU A 54 1.27 4.55 0.24
N GLN A 55 2.32 3.73 0.33
CA GLN A 55 2.19 2.30 0.62
C GLN A 55 1.49 2.05 1.95
N LYS A 56 1.83 2.81 3.01
CA LYS A 56 1.23 2.61 4.33
C LYS A 56 -0.20 3.13 4.42
N ILE A 57 -0.49 4.28 3.83
CA ILE A 57 -1.85 4.83 3.83
C ILE A 57 -2.81 3.86 3.14
N VAL A 58 -2.48 3.45 1.91
CA VAL A 58 -3.38 2.58 1.13
C VAL A 58 -3.50 1.19 1.79
N TYR A 59 -2.41 0.66 2.34
CA TYR A 59 -2.48 -0.56 3.13
C TYR A 59 -3.47 -0.44 4.30
N MET A 60 -3.40 0.66 5.06
CA MET A 60 -4.31 0.89 6.18
C MET A 60 -5.76 1.03 5.71
N VAL A 61 -6.02 1.68 4.58
CA VAL A 61 -7.36 1.73 3.99
C VAL A 61 -7.91 0.32 3.72
N GLU A 62 -7.10 -0.57 3.13
CA GLU A 62 -7.50 -1.96 2.93
C GLU A 62 -7.62 -2.76 4.22
N ALA A 63 -6.74 -2.52 5.21
CA ALA A 63 -6.78 -3.15 6.52
C ALA A 63 -8.10 -2.86 7.26
N PHE A 64 -8.65 -1.65 7.10
CA PHE A 64 -9.96 -1.27 7.61
C PHE A 64 -11.14 -1.87 6.81
N GLY A 65 -10.85 -2.66 5.78
CA GLY A 65 -11.83 -3.39 4.98
C GLY A 65 -12.41 -2.59 3.81
N VAL A 66 -11.71 -1.56 3.35
CA VAL A 66 -12.00 -0.84 2.11
C VAL A 66 -11.07 -1.37 1.03
N TYR A 67 -11.53 -2.39 0.29
CA TYR A 67 -10.69 -3.05 -0.70
C TYR A 67 -10.54 -2.21 -1.95
N LEU A 68 -9.30 -1.85 -2.32
CA LEU A 68 -8.97 -1.03 -3.48
C LEU A 68 -8.34 -1.84 -4.62
N GLY A 69 -8.10 -3.14 -4.38
CA GLY A 69 -7.56 -4.06 -5.37
C GLY A 69 -6.04 -4.20 -5.33
N TYR A 70 -5.40 -3.88 -4.20
CA TYR A 70 -3.94 -3.95 -4.05
C TYR A 70 -3.51 -5.12 -3.16
N ASP A 71 -2.66 -5.99 -3.71
CA ASP A 71 -2.12 -7.11 -2.96
C ASP A 71 -0.81 -6.71 -2.27
N PHE A 72 -0.82 -6.72 -0.94
CA PHE A 72 0.33 -6.36 -0.11
C PHE A 72 1.04 -7.58 0.45
N SER A 73 2.37 -7.53 0.50
CA SER A 73 3.20 -8.44 1.27
C SER A 73 4.14 -7.67 2.22
N TRP A 74 4.71 -8.37 3.18
CA TRP A 74 5.74 -7.80 4.06
C TRP A 74 7.06 -7.64 3.31
N TYR A 75 7.58 -6.42 3.20
CA TYR A 75 8.82 -6.13 2.48
C TYR A 75 9.61 -4.98 3.12
N LEU A 76 10.86 -5.26 3.52
CA LEU A 76 11.87 -4.36 4.09
C LEU A 76 11.37 -3.44 5.23
N ARG A 77 10.54 -2.44 4.91
CA ARG A 77 9.96 -1.42 5.79
C ARG A 77 8.44 -1.63 6.00
N GLY A 78 7.97 -2.87 5.99
CA GLY A 78 6.56 -3.22 6.24
C GLY A 78 5.73 -3.58 5.00
N PRO A 79 4.41 -3.35 4.98
CA PRO A 79 3.56 -3.72 3.83
C PRO A 79 3.94 -2.93 2.57
N TYR A 80 4.04 -3.64 1.44
CA TYR A 80 4.38 -3.08 0.13
C TYR A 80 3.59 -3.76 -0.99
N CYS A 81 3.18 -2.99 -1.99
CA CYS A 81 2.52 -3.43 -3.21
C CYS A 81 3.16 -2.75 -4.42
N THR A 82 3.77 -3.55 -5.30
CA THR A 82 4.41 -3.06 -6.54
C THR A 82 3.40 -2.41 -7.49
N ASN A 83 2.19 -3.00 -7.60
CA ASN A 83 1.13 -2.45 -8.45
C ASN A 83 0.67 -1.07 -7.95
N LEU A 84 0.64 -0.86 -6.62
CA LEU A 84 0.36 0.44 -6.03
C LEU A 84 1.47 1.46 -6.35
N ALA A 85 2.75 1.06 -6.27
CA ALA A 85 3.85 1.95 -6.59
C ALA A 85 3.75 2.46 -8.05
N ARG A 86 3.39 1.57 -8.98
CA ARG A 86 3.12 1.93 -10.38
C ARG A 86 1.94 2.90 -10.50
N ALA A 87 0.81 2.58 -9.87
CA ALA A 87 -0.36 3.45 -9.85
C ALA A 87 -0.04 4.84 -9.25
N GLY A 88 0.87 4.92 -8.28
CA GLY A 88 1.38 6.18 -7.75
C GLY A 88 2.08 7.03 -8.83
N PHE A 89 3.00 6.47 -9.60
CA PHE A 89 3.67 7.23 -10.69
C PHE A 89 2.70 7.65 -11.81
N GLU A 90 1.66 6.84 -12.06
CA GLU A 90 0.58 7.22 -12.99
C GLU A 90 -0.27 8.37 -12.41
N LEU A 91 -0.61 8.31 -11.12
CA LEU A 91 -1.34 9.36 -10.40
C LEU A 91 -0.56 10.68 -10.35
N GLU A 92 0.76 10.66 -10.14
CA GLU A 92 1.59 11.87 -10.08
C GLU A 92 1.45 12.75 -11.33
N GLN A 93 1.15 12.16 -12.49
CA GLN A 93 0.94 12.90 -13.74
C GLN A 93 -0.43 13.59 -13.85
N ILE A 94 -1.39 13.19 -13.02
CA ILE A 94 -2.77 13.70 -13.05
C ILE A 94 -3.25 14.25 -11.72
N MET A 95 -2.44 14.23 -10.66
CA MET A 95 -2.84 14.62 -9.31
C MET A 95 -3.45 16.03 -9.26
N ASP A 96 -2.84 16.99 -9.95
CA ASP A 96 -3.32 18.39 -10.03
C ASP A 96 -4.69 18.52 -10.73
N ARG A 97 -5.11 17.50 -11.46
CA ARG A 97 -6.41 17.45 -12.16
C ARG A 97 -7.48 16.75 -11.36
N ILE A 98 -7.11 15.99 -10.32
CA ILE A 98 -8.08 15.38 -9.41
C ILE A 98 -8.68 16.52 -8.58
N PRO A 99 -10.01 16.73 -8.58
CA PRO A 99 -10.66 17.70 -7.72
C PRO A 99 -10.38 17.43 -6.25
N ASP A 100 -10.45 18.47 -5.42
CA ASP A 100 -10.40 18.28 -3.98
C ASP A 100 -11.52 17.35 -3.51
N GLY A 101 -11.23 16.52 -2.50
CA GLY A 101 -12.06 15.38 -2.11
C GLY A 101 -13.42 15.73 -1.51
N ASP A 102 -13.77 17.02 -1.45
CA ASP A 102 -15.01 17.54 -0.91
C ASP A 102 -16.21 16.98 -1.70
N GLY A 103 -16.81 15.92 -1.16
CA GLY A 103 -18.00 15.28 -1.70
C GLY A 103 -17.79 13.87 -2.25
N VAL A 104 -16.55 13.37 -2.34
CA VAL A 104 -16.30 12.03 -2.85
C VAL A 104 -16.48 11.00 -1.74
N LYS A 105 -17.53 10.19 -1.90
CA LYS A 105 -17.90 9.11 -0.98
C LYS A 105 -17.90 7.78 -1.70
N PHE A 106 -17.63 6.72 -0.96
CA PHE A 106 -17.91 5.35 -1.40
C PHE A 106 -19.42 5.16 -1.59
N LEU A 107 -19.78 4.43 -2.63
CA LEU A 107 -21.16 4.13 -3.00
C LEU A 107 -21.87 3.36 -1.89
N GLU A 108 -21.18 2.39 -1.30
CA GLU A 108 -21.69 1.58 -0.19
C GLU A 108 -21.47 2.28 1.15
N LYS A 109 -22.56 2.51 1.89
CA LYS A 109 -22.52 3.21 3.19
C LYS A 109 -21.62 2.52 4.22
N ASP A 110 -21.59 1.19 4.24
CA ASP A 110 -20.75 0.46 5.20
C ASP A 110 -19.26 0.52 4.83
N ILE A 111 -18.94 0.60 3.54
CA ILE A 111 -17.58 0.89 3.07
C ILE A 111 -17.18 2.31 3.44
N GLN A 112 -18.08 3.29 3.28
CA GLN A 112 -17.83 4.67 3.73
C GLN A 112 -17.55 4.72 5.23
N LYS A 113 -18.34 4.05 6.08
CA LYS A 113 -18.09 4.01 7.53
C LYS A 113 -16.73 3.41 7.87
N LYS A 114 -16.31 2.36 7.17
CA LYS A 114 -14.97 1.76 7.34
C LYS A 114 -13.88 2.74 6.94
N PHE A 115 -14.08 3.46 5.83
CA PHE A 115 -13.17 4.50 5.39
C PHE A 115 -13.07 5.65 6.40
N ASP A 116 -14.19 6.16 6.91
CA ASP A 116 -14.22 7.23 7.91
C ASP A 116 -13.48 6.81 9.20
N ARG A 117 -13.65 5.56 9.63
CA ARG A 117 -12.88 4.98 10.76
C ARG A 117 -11.39 4.93 10.47
N CYS A 118 -11.00 4.58 9.24
CA CYS A 118 -9.61 4.57 8.81
C CYS A 118 -9.02 5.98 8.82
N VAL A 119 -9.75 6.96 8.26
CA VAL A 119 -9.36 8.38 8.26
C VAL A 119 -9.14 8.88 9.69
N GLY A 120 -10.06 8.59 10.60
CA GLY A 120 -9.92 8.95 12.02
C GLY A 120 -8.69 8.30 12.67
N PHE A 121 -8.41 7.03 12.36
CA PHE A 121 -7.20 6.35 12.85
C PHE A 121 -5.93 6.98 12.29
N ILE A 122 -5.84 7.20 10.97
CA ILE A 122 -4.68 7.82 10.32
C ILE A 122 -4.43 9.21 10.91
N ALA A 123 -5.48 10.03 11.09
CA ALA A 123 -5.36 11.35 11.69
C ALA A 123 -4.86 11.29 13.15
N SER A 124 -5.21 10.25 13.91
CA SER A 124 -4.71 10.04 15.28
C SER A 124 -3.25 9.57 15.33
N VAL A 125 -2.77 8.92 14.27
CA VAL A 125 -1.41 8.39 14.16
C VAL A 125 -0.48 9.42 13.53
N MET A 126 -0.95 10.19 12.56
CA MET A 126 -0.21 11.23 11.83
C MET A 126 -0.68 12.63 12.27
N ASP A 127 -0.34 12.99 13.50
CA ASP A 127 -0.64 14.33 14.03
C ASP A 127 0.23 15.41 13.37
N ARG A 128 1.40 15.02 12.85
CA ARG A 128 2.29 15.86 12.05
C ARG A 128 2.64 15.20 10.72
N HIS A 129 3.04 16.02 9.74
CA HIS A 129 3.43 15.53 8.41
C HIS A 129 4.65 14.59 8.43
N ASP A 130 5.51 14.68 9.45
CA ASP A 130 6.72 13.87 9.64
C ASP A 130 6.52 12.56 10.43
N ASP A 131 5.28 12.23 10.83
CA ASP A 131 4.93 11.03 11.62
C ASP A 131 4.94 9.71 10.82
N LEU A 132 5.72 9.64 9.75
CA LEU A 132 5.80 8.45 8.89
C LEU A 132 6.23 7.21 9.68
N ASP A 133 7.09 7.36 10.69
CA ASP A 133 7.51 6.26 11.57
C ASP A 133 6.32 5.62 12.29
N LYS A 134 5.37 6.43 12.80
CA LYS A 134 4.18 5.94 13.52
C LYS A 134 3.27 5.14 12.59
N LEU A 135 3.02 5.67 11.39
CA LEU A 135 2.20 5.00 10.38
C LEU A 135 2.87 3.71 9.87
N GLU A 136 4.19 3.76 9.65
CA GLU A 136 4.98 2.59 9.26
C GLU A 136 4.87 1.48 10.31
N ILE A 137 5.05 1.80 11.59
CA ILE A 137 4.96 0.84 12.69
C ILE A 137 3.55 0.23 12.77
N ALA A 138 2.50 1.06 12.70
CA ALA A 138 1.11 0.57 12.75
C ALA A 138 0.81 -0.40 11.60
N ALA A 139 1.10 0.01 10.38
CA ALA A 139 0.90 -0.82 9.19
C ALA A 139 1.72 -2.13 9.28
N SER A 140 2.92 -2.03 9.84
CA SER A 140 3.83 -3.15 9.98
C SER A 140 3.39 -4.18 11.03
N ILE A 141 2.95 -3.71 12.20
CA ILE A 141 2.38 -4.57 13.24
C ILE A 141 1.18 -5.32 12.69
N HIS A 142 0.26 -4.61 12.01
CA HIS A 142 -0.96 -5.21 11.52
C HIS A 142 -0.71 -6.34 10.50
N ILE A 143 0.15 -6.12 9.49
CA ILE A 143 0.42 -7.18 8.50
C ILE A 143 1.10 -8.38 9.15
N LEU A 144 2.07 -8.19 10.05
CA LEU A 144 2.75 -9.30 10.72
C LEU A 144 1.82 -10.07 11.65
N ALA A 145 0.95 -9.37 12.40
CA ALA A 145 -0.05 -10.01 13.25
C ALA A 145 -1.07 -10.82 12.43
N LYS A 146 -1.36 -10.38 11.21
CA LYS A 146 -2.29 -11.02 10.29
C LYS A 146 -1.69 -12.23 9.57
N THR A 147 -0.47 -12.11 9.06
CA THR A 147 0.14 -13.14 8.19
C THR A 147 1.00 -14.15 8.95
N SER A 148 1.43 -13.82 10.17
CA SER A 148 2.30 -14.71 10.97
C SER A 148 1.61 -15.26 12.22
N ASN A 149 2.21 -16.30 12.79
CA ASN A 149 1.86 -16.82 14.13
C ASN A 149 2.83 -16.33 15.21
N ALA A 150 3.57 -15.26 14.94
CA ALA A 150 4.54 -14.70 15.87
C ALA A 150 3.84 -14.10 17.11
N SER A 151 4.53 -14.12 18.25
CA SER A 151 4.03 -13.44 19.44
C SER A 151 4.07 -11.92 19.25
N LYS A 152 3.33 -11.18 20.09
CA LYS A 152 3.36 -9.70 20.10
C LYS A 152 4.80 -9.17 20.21
N GLN A 153 5.61 -9.75 21.10
CA GLN A 153 7.00 -9.33 21.28
C GLN A 153 7.86 -9.63 20.06
N ASP A 154 7.70 -10.80 19.44
CA ASP A 154 8.45 -11.14 18.21
C ASP A 154 8.09 -10.21 17.04
N ILE A 155 6.81 -9.82 16.94
CA ILE A 155 6.35 -8.84 15.95
C ILE A 155 7.06 -7.50 16.20
N PHE A 156 7.07 -7.01 17.45
CA PHE A 156 7.73 -5.76 17.79
C PHE A 156 9.22 -5.79 17.48
N GLU A 157 9.89 -6.87 17.84
CA GLU A 157 11.31 -7.07 17.53
C GLU A 157 11.58 -7.00 16.03
N ARG A 158 10.76 -7.68 15.22
CA ARG A 158 10.86 -7.64 13.75
C ARG A 158 10.67 -6.23 13.21
N VAL A 159 9.65 -5.51 13.67
CA VAL A 159 9.39 -4.11 13.25
C VAL A 159 10.59 -3.23 13.62
N VAL A 160 11.00 -3.22 14.88
CA VAL A 160 12.10 -2.39 15.38
C VAL A 160 13.42 -2.69 14.68
N SER A 161 13.68 -3.95 14.33
CA SER A 161 14.91 -4.35 13.60
C SER A 161 15.04 -3.74 12.20
N LYS A 162 13.91 -3.33 11.60
CA LYS A 162 13.84 -2.76 10.25
C LYS A 162 13.72 -1.23 10.23
N MET A 163 13.49 -0.61 11.39
CA MET A 163 13.49 0.86 11.51
C MET A 163 14.91 1.42 11.39
N PRO A 164 15.08 2.69 10.94
CA PRO A 164 16.39 3.33 10.85
C PRO A 164 17.15 3.27 12.18
N LYS A 165 18.38 2.74 12.13
CA LYS A 165 19.15 2.36 13.32
C LYS A 165 19.74 3.57 14.04
N SER A 166 19.24 3.84 15.24
CA SER A 166 20.06 4.41 16.32
C SER A 166 19.70 3.68 17.61
N GLU A 167 20.66 3.06 18.29
CA GLU A 167 20.41 2.31 19.55
C GLU A 167 19.69 3.17 20.60
N ALA A 168 19.96 4.47 20.62
CA ALA A 168 19.30 5.46 21.46
C ALA A 168 17.77 5.57 21.27
N ARG A 169 17.20 5.01 20.18
CA ARG A 169 15.76 5.05 19.87
C ARG A 169 15.03 3.73 20.10
N ARG A 170 15.73 2.65 20.48
CA ARG A 170 15.11 1.30 20.52
C ARG A 170 13.98 1.23 21.55
N ALA A 171 14.20 1.74 22.76
CA ALA A 171 13.18 1.76 23.81
C ALA A 171 11.96 2.60 23.39
N ASP A 172 12.20 3.75 22.75
CA ASP A 172 11.15 4.63 22.24
C ASP A 172 10.33 3.95 21.13
N LEU A 173 11.00 3.22 20.23
CA LEU A 173 10.33 2.47 19.17
C LEU A 173 9.48 1.32 19.73
N LEU A 174 9.94 0.63 20.78
CA LEU A 174 9.15 -0.40 21.46
C LEU A 174 7.93 0.22 22.16
N ALA A 175 8.10 1.34 22.84
CA ALA A 175 6.99 2.08 23.45
C ALA A 175 5.98 2.57 22.38
N LEU A 176 6.47 2.98 21.21
CA LEU A 176 5.64 3.34 20.07
C LEU A 176 4.91 2.13 19.48
N CYS A 177 5.57 0.96 19.39
CA CYS A 177 4.93 -0.30 18.99
C CYS A 177 3.78 -0.66 19.94
N GLU A 178 3.96 -0.53 21.26
CA GLU A 178 2.89 -0.73 22.24
C GLU A 178 1.70 0.20 21.97
N LYS A 179 1.96 1.50 21.83
CA LYS A 179 0.92 2.49 21.53
C LYS A 179 0.17 2.16 20.22
N MET A 180 0.89 1.75 19.18
CA MET A 180 0.28 1.38 17.89
C MET A 180 -0.50 0.07 18.00
N TRP A 181 -0.03 -0.92 18.74
CA TRP A 181 -0.77 -2.15 19.00
C TRP A 181 -2.10 -1.85 19.69
N ASP A 182 -2.09 -1.03 20.75
CA ASP A 182 -3.31 -0.65 21.47
C ASP A 182 -4.29 0.10 20.56
N GLY A 183 -3.79 1.01 19.73
CA GLY A 183 -4.59 1.70 18.72
C GLY A 183 -5.23 0.73 17.73
N LEU A 184 -4.46 -0.22 17.17
CA LEU A 184 -4.98 -1.21 16.23
C LEU A 184 -6.02 -2.14 16.90
N SER A 185 -5.76 -2.55 18.15
CA SER A 185 -6.70 -3.35 18.96
C SER A 185 -8.01 -2.61 19.23
N ALA A 186 -7.95 -1.31 19.57
CA ALA A 186 -9.13 -0.48 19.79
C ALA A 186 -10.01 -0.37 18.53
N HIS A 187 -9.42 -0.52 17.34
CA HIS A 187 -10.13 -0.55 16.07
C HIS A 187 -10.51 -1.97 15.59
N SER A 188 -10.29 -3.00 16.42
CA SER A 188 -10.56 -4.41 16.11
C SER A 188 -9.80 -4.92 14.88
N LEU A 189 -8.61 -4.37 14.61
CA LEU A 189 -7.74 -4.81 13.52
C LEU A 189 -6.82 -5.96 13.92
N LEU A 190 -6.63 -6.16 15.22
CA LEU A 190 -5.87 -7.26 15.77
C LEU A 190 -6.85 -8.26 16.38
N SER A 191 -6.75 -9.52 15.96
CA SER A 191 -7.49 -10.60 16.59
C SER A 191 -6.87 -10.88 17.95
N ASP A 192 -7.65 -10.80 19.02
CA ASP A 192 -7.27 -11.37 20.30
C ASP A 192 -7.18 -12.88 20.14
N LYS A 193 -5.99 -13.41 19.84
CA LYS A 193 -5.71 -14.86 19.90
C LYS A 193 -5.71 -15.38 21.35
N LYS A 194 -6.50 -14.80 22.26
CA LYS A 194 -6.66 -15.28 23.64
C LYS A 194 -7.90 -16.16 23.77
N ASN A 195 -7.62 -17.43 24.08
CA ASN A 195 -8.49 -18.42 24.70
C ASN A 195 -9.54 -19.09 23.82
N GLY A 196 -9.10 -20.07 23.03
CA GLY A 196 -9.93 -21.18 22.61
C GLY A 196 -9.12 -22.46 22.69
N GLN A 197 -9.45 -23.33 23.66
CA GLN A 197 -9.21 -24.75 23.52
C GLN A 197 -9.87 -25.19 22.21
N SER A 198 -9.08 -25.29 21.14
CA SER A 198 -9.50 -26.04 19.97
C SER A 198 -9.48 -27.50 20.42
N GLY A 199 -10.65 -28.15 20.47
CA GLY A 199 -10.70 -29.62 20.38
C GLY A 199 -9.90 -30.08 19.16
N PRO A 200 -9.56 -31.38 19.04
CA PRO A 200 -8.73 -31.89 17.96
C PRO A 200 -9.46 -31.73 16.61
N GLY A 201 -9.36 -30.54 16.03
CA GLY A 201 -9.71 -30.27 14.66
C GLY A 201 -8.66 -30.95 13.80
N GLU A 202 -9.13 -31.75 12.85
CA GLU A 202 -8.29 -32.45 11.89
C GLU A 202 -7.16 -31.55 11.39
N PRO A 203 -5.92 -32.06 11.32
CA PRO A 203 -4.79 -31.29 10.83
C PRO A 203 -5.10 -30.79 9.43
N ARG A 204 -5.26 -29.47 9.30
CA ARG A 204 -5.37 -28.79 8.02
C ARG A 204 -4.11 -29.14 7.25
N LYS A 205 -4.24 -29.97 6.21
CA LYS A 205 -3.12 -30.38 5.35
C LYS A 205 -2.51 -29.13 4.75
N THR A 206 -1.43 -28.65 5.34
CA THR A 206 -0.57 -27.64 4.71
C THR A 206 -0.05 -28.26 3.42
N PRO A 207 -0.28 -27.63 2.24
CA PRO A 207 0.35 -28.09 1.01
C PRO A 207 1.87 -28.14 1.24
N LYS A 208 2.52 -29.23 0.80
CA LYS A 208 3.97 -29.39 0.88
C LYS A 208 4.63 -28.14 0.28
N ARG A 209 5.21 -27.28 1.12
CA ARG A 209 6.03 -26.16 0.68
C ARG A 209 7.29 -26.74 0.03
N GLU A 210 7.39 -26.67 -1.28
CA GLU A 210 8.64 -26.96 -1.98
C GLU A 210 9.66 -25.87 -1.60
N LYS A 211 10.79 -26.28 -1.03
CA LYS A 211 11.92 -25.39 -0.79
C LYS A 211 12.55 -25.04 -2.13
N TYR A 212 12.49 -23.77 -2.53
CA TYR A 212 13.31 -23.27 -3.62
C TYR A 212 14.72 -23.00 -3.09
N SER A 213 15.72 -23.72 -3.62
CA SER A 213 17.13 -23.44 -3.38
C SER A 213 17.65 -22.69 -4.60
N ILE A 214 18.02 -21.42 -4.42
CA ILE A 214 18.75 -20.66 -5.44
C ILE A 214 20.20 -21.14 -5.38
N LYS A 215 20.60 -21.95 -6.36
CA LYS A 215 21.91 -22.60 -6.36
C LYS A 215 23.05 -21.73 -6.89
N ALA A 216 22.75 -20.62 -7.57
CA ALA A 216 23.73 -19.63 -8.01
C ALA A 216 23.06 -18.28 -8.34
N VAL A 217 23.83 -17.20 -8.21
CA VAL A 217 23.46 -15.89 -8.80
C VAL A 217 23.60 -16.03 -10.32
N PRO A 218 22.60 -15.64 -11.13
CA PRO A 218 22.72 -15.71 -12.59
C PRO A 218 23.94 -14.91 -13.06
N GLU A 219 24.85 -15.54 -13.79
CA GLU A 219 26.13 -14.94 -14.16
C GLU A 219 25.99 -13.94 -15.31
N SER A 220 24.84 -13.92 -16.01
CA SER A 220 24.59 -12.98 -17.11
C SER A 220 23.17 -12.41 -17.14
N ILE A 221 23.08 -11.16 -17.60
CA ILE A 221 21.82 -10.45 -17.86
C ILE A 221 20.91 -11.19 -18.87
N GLY A 222 21.48 -12.03 -19.74
CA GLY A 222 20.73 -12.82 -20.73
C GLY A 222 19.91 -13.93 -20.09
N GLU A 223 20.49 -14.68 -19.15
CA GLU A 223 19.80 -15.76 -18.44
C GLU A 223 18.69 -15.22 -17.52
N ILE A 224 18.90 -14.03 -16.96
CA ILE A 224 17.87 -13.28 -16.23
C ILE A 224 16.74 -12.93 -17.19
N LYS A 225 17.05 -12.43 -18.39
CA LYS A 225 16.06 -12.08 -19.42
C LYS A 225 15.20 -13.25 -19.88
N ASP A 226 15.78 -14.42 -20.10
CA ASP A 226 15.02 -15.58 -20.59
C ASP A 226 14.10 -16.15 -19.50
N ALA A 227 14.54 -16.15 -18.24
CA ALA A 227 13.69 -16.47 -17.09
C ALA A 227 12.57 -15.42 -16.87
N MET A 228 12.80 -14.16 -17.25
CA MET A 228 11.83 -13.06 -17.16
C MET A 228 10.73 -13.12 -18.24
N ILE A 229 11.01 -13.66 -19.45
CA ILE A 229 10.06 -13.65 -20.57
C ILE A 229 8.91 -14.65 -20.38
N GLU A 230 9.14 -15.76 -19.66
CA GLU A 230 8.17 -16.85 -19.56
C GLU A 230 7.03 -16.58 -18.53
N LYS A 231 7.18 -15.56 -17.65
CA LYS A 231 6.22 -15.30 -16.55
C LYS A 231 6.03 -13.80 -16.17
N GLN A 232 5.37 -13.01 -17.04
CA GLN A 232 4.88 -11.63 -16.75
C GLN A 232 5.98 -10.67 -16.18
N GLN A 233 5.62 -9.48 -15.69
CA GLN A 233 6.39 -8.64 -14.71
C GLN A 233 7.01 -7.31 -15.19
N TYR A 234 6.87 -6.33 -14.29
CA TYR A 234 7.64 -5.08 -14.16
C TYR A 234 7.88 -4.84 -12.65
N GLY A 235 8.34 -5.88 -11.94
CA GLY A 235 8.67 -5.86 -10.50
C GLY A 235 10.16 -5.66 -10.23
N ASP A 236 10.94 -5.35 -11.25
CA ASP A 236 12.28 -5.94 -11.36
C ASP A 236 13.40 -5.05 -10.81
N ALA A 237 13.20 -3.74 -10.70
CA ALA A 237 14.17 -2.86 -10.05
C ALA A 237 14.12 -2.98 -8.51
N ALA A 238 12.92 -3.14 -7.95
CA ALA A 238 12.75 -3.39 -6.52
C ALA A 238 13.31 -4.78 -6.15
N LEU A 239 13.04 -5.80 -6.98
CA LEU A 239 13.61 -7.13 -6.81
C LEU A 239 15.14 -7.12 -6.94
N ALA A 240 15.73 -6.38 -7.87
CA ALA A 240 17.20 -6.29 -8.00
C ALA A 240 17.86 -5.62 -6.78
N VAL A 241 17.27 -4.54 -6.25
CA VAL A 241 17.74 -3.91 -5.00
C VAL A 241 17.53 -4.83 -3.81
N THR A 242 16.39 -5.54 -3.76
CA THR A 242 16.10 -6.56 -2.74
C THR A 242 17.15 -7.65 -2.73
N LEU A 243 17.44 -8.22 -3.89
CA LEU A 243 18.36 -9.35 -4.05
C LEU A 243 19.80 -8.92 -3.72
N LYS A 244 20.18 -7.68 -4.04
CA LYS A 244 21.46 -7.09 -3.64
C LYS A 244 21.56 -6.91 -2.13
N ASP A 245 20.55 -6.33 -1.48
CA ASP A 245 20.50 -6.16 -0.01
C ASP A 245 20.55 -7.52 0.71
N ILE A 246 19.82 -8.51 0.22
CA ILE A 246 19.77 -9.87 0.76
C ILE A 246 21.15 -10.55 0.64
N TYR A 247 21.81 -10.39 -0.51
CA TYR A 247 23.15 -10.91 -0.75
C TYR A 247 24.20 -10.23 0.14
N GLU A 248 24.18 -8.90 0.24
CA GLU A 248 25.15 -8.14 1.05
C GLU A 248 25.01 -8.40 2.56
N HIS A 249 23.82 -8.83 3.01
CA HIS A 249 23.52 -9.04 4.43
C HIS A 249 23.26 -10.50 4.82
N ASN A 250 23.50 -11.45 3.89
CA ASN A 250 23.35 -12.89 4.10
C ASN A 250 22.00 -13.28 4.73
N GLN A 251 20.90 -12.65 4.27
CA GLN A 251 19.55 -12.93 4.74
C GLN A 251 18.90 -14.04 3.90
N ASP A 252 18.11 -14.91 4.51
CA ASP A 252 17.32 -15.91 3.76
C ASP A 252 16.08 -15.25 3.13
N LEU A 253 15.77 -15.63 1.88
CA LEU A 253 14.50 -15.31 1.22
C LEU A 253 13.41 -16.22 1.78
N GLU A 254 12.62 -15.72 2.71
CA GLU A 254 11.35 -16.35 3.05
C GLU A 254 10.36 -16.11 1.88
N PRO A 255 9.71 -17.16 1.33
CA PRO A 255 8.69 -16.96 0.31
C PRO A 255 7.62 -16.01 0.83
N ASN A 256 7.15 -15.09 -0.02
CA ASN A 256 6.05 -14.21 0.34
C ASN A 256 4.91 -15.07 0.91
N ASP A 257 4.50 -14.76 2.13
CA ASP A 257 3.25 -15.27 2.68
C ASP A 257 2.11 -14.89 1.71
N GLU A 258 0.99 -15.63 1.80
CA GLU A 258 -0.23 -15.32 1.05
C GLU A 258 -0.56 -13.82 1.10
N PRO A 259 -1.09 -13.23 -0.01
CA PRO A 259 -1.38 -11.80 -0.05
C PRO A 259 -2.21 -11.39 1.15
N ALA A 260 -1.91 -10.21 1.70
CA ALA A 260 -2.55 -9.74 2.94
C ALA A 260 -4.09 -9.70 2.84
N PHE A 261 -4.66 -9.67 1.63
CA PHE A 261 -6.09 -9.71 1.38
C PHE A 261 -6.41 -10.74 0.30
N THR A 262 -7.38 -11.62 0.56
CA THR A 262 -7.86 -12.66 -0.38
C THR A 262 -9.27 -12.32 -0.89
N GLN A 263 -9.47 -11.08 -1.34
CA GLN A 263 -10.76 -10.63 -1.86
C GLN A 263 -10.86 -10.77 -3.38
N ARG A 264 -12.09 -10.93 -3.90
CA ARG A 264 -12.35 -11.05 -5.34
C ARG A 264 -12.40 -9.66 -5.99
N PRO A 265 -12.01 -9.53 -7.28
CA PRO A 265 -12.09 -8.25 -8.01
C PRO A 265 -13.47 -7.59 -8.00
N SER A 266 -14.55 -8.36 -7.88
CA SER A 266 -15.92 -7.85 -7.78
C SER A 266 -16.21 -7.07 -6.48
N HIS A 267 -15.33 -7.13 -5.48
CA HIS A 267 -15.48 -6.44 -4.20
C HIS A 267 -14.69 -5.13 -4.12
N VAL A 268 -14.05 -4.70 -5.21
CA VAL A 268 -13.32 -3.41 -5.22
C VAL A 268 -14.30 -2.29 -4.91
N ALA A 269 -13.99 -1.52 -3.87
CA ALA A 269 -14.78 -0.43 -3.36
C ALA A 269 -14.97 0.63 -4.44
N GLN A 270 -16.23 0.95 -4.71
CA GLN A 270 -16.58 1.92 -5.74
C GLN A 270 -16.90 3.27 -5.11
N LEU A 271 -16.33 4.33 -5.67
CA LEU A 271 -16.75 5.71 -5.36
C LEU A 271 -18.06 6.03 -6.09
N VAL A 272 -18.86 6.94 -5.53
CA VAL A 272 -19.98 7.56 -6.25
C VAL A 272 -19.44 8.27 -7.49
N SER A 273 -20.12 8.15 -8.63
CA SER A 273 -19.75 8.91 -9.82
C SER A 273 -20.21 10.35 -9.65
N ASP A 274 -19.27 11.30 -9.75
CA ASP A 274 -19.59 12.68 -10.04
C ASP A 274 -19.22 12.98 -11.51
N THR A 275 -19.81 14.04 -12.07
CA THR A 275 -19.59 14.40 -13.47
C THR A 275 -18.11 14.64 -13.76
N LYS A 276 -17.35 15.21 -12.81
CA LYS A 276 -15.92 15.51 -12.97
C LYS A 276 -15.05 14.25 -13.01
N ARG A 277 -15.35 13.24 -12.19
CA ARG A 277 -14.71 11.92 -12.23
C ARG A 277 -14.95 11.25 -13.58
N ASN A 278 -16.18 11.32 -14.10
CA ASN A 278 -16.49 10.77 -15.42
C ASN A 278 -15.74 11.51 -16.53
N GLU A 279 -15.57 12.83 -16.43
CA GLU A 279 -14.74 13.61 -17.36
C GLU A 279 -13.27 13.18 -17.33
N ILE A 280 -12.69 12.98 -16.14
CA ILE A 280 -11.30 12.53 -15.99
C ILE A 280 -11.14 11.09 -16.49
N LEU A 281 -12.06 10.19 -16.14
CA LEU A 281 -12.05 8.83 -16.66
C LEU A 281 -12.20 8.81 -18.17
N THR A 282 -13.07 9.65 -18.75
CA THR A 282 -13.22 9.80 -20.20
C THR A 282 -11.95 10.35 -20.85
N TYR A 283 -11.31 11.33 -20.23
CA TYR A 283 -10.04 11.87 -20.70
C TYR A 283 -8.95 10.80 -20.70
N VAL A 284 -8.87 10.02 -19.62
CA VAL A 284 -7.91 8.93 -19.46
C VAL A 284 -8.18 7.84 -20.49
N THR A 285 -9.42 7.37 -20.63
CA THR A 285 -9.77 6.33 -21.62
C THR A 285 -9.52 6.78 -23.05
N ARG A 286 -9.73 8.07 -23.39
CA ARG A 286 -9.35 8.64 -24.69
C ARG A 286 -7.84 8.65 -24.97
N GLN A 287 -6.97 8.41 -23.98
CA GLN A 287 -5.54 8.23 -24.24
C GLN A 287 -5.22 6.82 -24.77
N TYR A 288 -6.15 5.87 -24.67
CA TYR A 288 -6.00 4.48 -25.10
C TYR A 288 -6.51 4.20 -26.52
N TRP A 289 -7.31 5.11 -27.08
CA TRP A 289 -7.95 5.01 -28.40
C TRP A 289 -7.50 6.16 -29.29
#